data_AF-A0A382GUW2-F1
#
_entry.id   AF-A0A382GUW2-F1
#
_cell.length_a   1.000
_cell.length_b   1.000
_cell.length_c   1.000
_cell.angle_alpha   90.00
_cell.angle_beta   90.00
_cell.angle_gamma   90.00
#
_symmetry.space_group_name_H-M   'P 1'
#
loop_
_entity.id
_entity.type
_entity.pdbx_description
1 polymer ?
#
loop_
_entity_poly.entity_id
_entity_poly.type
_entity_poly.pdbx_seq_one_letter_code
_entity_poly.pdbx_strand_id
1 'polypeptide(L)'
;MTKPRLRFDRPYVAAIHDITMAAAAFILSLYLRLGDDFWSQTKGFLLEGTLLFTAICASVFASFRLYRGIWRYASLDDLLAIAKAVSLAILIFAVALFAITRLELMPRSALAINWLLLMSMLGGPRLLYRIAKDRGFFGIVEQGSDGRIPVLLVGAGDIADAFLRQQRKPGEHYR
;
A
#
# COMPACT_ATOMS: atom_id res chain seq x y z
N MET A 1 13.84 -33.70 -3.40
CA MET A 1 14.34 -32.44 -4.01
C MET A 1 13.16 -31.51 -4.28
N THR A 2 12.78 -30.71 -3.28
CA THR A 2 11.74 -29.69 -3.38
C THR A 2 12.33 -28.43 -4.00
N LYS A 3 11.91 -28.06 -5.21
CA LYS A 3 12.28 -26.78 -5.83
C LYS A 3 11.87 -25.65 -4.87
N PRO A 4 12.77 -24.70 -4.53
CA PRO A 4 12.37 -23.52 -3.78
C PRO A 4 11.42 -22.74 -4.68
N ARG A 5 10.13 -22.75 -4.33
CA ARG A 5 9.17 -21.83 -4.95
C ARG A 5 9.59 -20.45 -4.46
N LEU A 6 10.30 -19.71 -5.30
CA LEU A 6 10.46 -18.27 -5.17
C LEU A 6 9.06 -17.66 -5.21
N ARG A 7 8.39 -17.63 -4.05
CA ARG A 7 7.25 -16.75 -3.83
C ARG A 7 7.88 -15.36 -3.89
N PHE A 8 7.79 -14.71 -5.03
CA PHE A 8 8.03 -13.28 -5.09
C PHE A 8 7.10 -12.65 -4.05
N ASP A 9 7.69 -12.21 -2.94
CA ASP A 9 6.93 -11.80 -1.78
C ASP A 9 6.20 -10.51 -2.14
N ARG A 10 4.88 -10.61 -2.33
CA ARG A 10 3.93 -9.49 -2.47
C ARG A 10 4.30 -8.21 -1.68
N PRO A 11 4.86 -8.26 -0.46
CA PRO A 11 5.35 -7.06 0.24
C PRO A 11 6.47 -6.28 -0.47
N TYR A 12 7.46 -6.92 -1.11
CA TYR A 12 8.58 -6.19 -1.73
C TYR A 12 8.14 -5.37 -2.94
N VAL A 13 7.23 -5.94 -3.76
CA VAL A 13 6.67 -5.22 -4.92
C VAL A 13 5.88 -4.00 -4.47
N ALA A 14 5.09 -4.13 -3.41
CA ALA A 14 4.35 -3.01 -2.81
C ALA A 14 5.29 -1.94 -2.24
N ALA A 15 6.38 -2.35 -1.58
CA ALA A 15 7.37 -1.42 -1.04
C ALA A 15 8.09 -0.63 -2.14
N ILE A 16 8.53 -1.31 -3.20
CA ILE A 16 9.16 -0.65 -4.35
C ILE A 16 8.17 0.34 -4.99
N HIS A 17 6.92 -0.06 -5.19
CA HIS A 17 5.88 0.82 -5.71
C HIS A 17 5.68 2.06 -4.82
N ASP A 18 5.53 1.90 -3.50
CA ASP A 18 5.33 3.05 -2.61
C ASP A 18 6.53 4.00 -2.59
N ILE A 19 7.75 3.46 -2.69
CA ILE A 19 8.99 4.26 -2.76
C ILE A 19 9.06 5.04 -4.08
N THR A 20 8.72 4.42 -5.21
CA THR A 20 8.67 5.13 -6.49
C THR A 20 7.57 6.18 -6.52
N MET A 21 6.41 5.91 -5.92
CA MET A 21 5.35 6.90 -5.75
C MET A 21 5.79 8.07 -4.86
N ALA A 22 6.59 7.81 -3.82
CA ALA A 22 7.13 8.89 -2.98
C ALA A 22 8.07 9.82 -3.73
N ALA A 23 8.99 9.26 -4.53
CA ALA A 23 9.88 10.06 -5.38
C ALA A 23 9.09 10.87 -6.42
N ALA A 24 8.14 10.23 -7.09
CA ALA A 24 7.30 10.86 -8.10
C ALA A 24 6.41 11.98 -7.51
N ALA A 25 5.78 11.73 -6.36
CA ALA A 25 4.95 12.72 -5.66
C ALA A 25 5.75 13.98 -5.31
N PHE A 26 6.99 13.82 -4.84
CA PHE A 26 7.85 14.95 -4.51
C PHE A 26 8.18 15.80 -5.73
N ILE A 27 8.66 15.17 -6.82
CA ILE A 27 9.00 15.86 -8.06
C ILE A 27 7.75 16.56 -8.63
N LEU A 28 6.62 15.85 -8.67
CA LEU A 28 5.36 16.38 -9.19
C LEU A 28 4.84 17.54 -8.32
N SER A 29 5.00 17.48 -7.00
CA SER A 29 4.59 18.57 -6.11
C SER A 29 5.36 19.87 -6.38
N LEU A 30 6.66 19.75 -6.65
CA LEU A 30 7.51 20.87 -7.02
C LEU A 30 7.14 21.39 -8.40
N TYR A 31 6.92 20.51 -9.37
CA TYR A 31 6.49 20.88 -10.72
C TYR A 31 5.15 21.63 -10.70
N LEU A 32 4.14 21.10 -10.01
CA LEU A 32 2.83 21.75 -9.88
C LEU A 32 2.92 23.11 -9.14
N ARG A 33 3.88 23.25 -8.23
CA ARG A 33 4.04 24.49 -7.47
C ARG A 33 4.80 25.58 -8.22
N LEU A 34 5.83 25.20 -8.97
CA LEU A 34 6.78 26.10 -9.62
C LEU A 34 6.45 26.33 -11.10
N GLY A 35 5.72 25.43 -11.74
CA GLY A 35 5.38 25.53 -13.16
C GLY A 35 6.62 25.66 -14.03
N ASP A 36 6.67 26.72 -14.83
CA ASP A 36 7.75 26.98 -15.78
C ASP A 36 9.12 27.24 -15.11
N ASP A 37 9.11 27.76 -13.88
CA ASP A 37 10.33 28.02 -13.10
C ASP A 37 10.90 26.78 -12.41
N PHE A 38 10.29 25.60 -12.62
CA PHE A 38 10.71 24.37 -11.97
C PHE A 38 12.19 24.07 -12.19
N TRP A 39 12.65 24.13 -13.45
CA TRP A 39 14.03 23.79 -13.79
C TRP A 39 15.04 24.85 -13.34
N SER A 40 14.66 26.12 -13.25
CA SER A 40 15.59 27.17 -12.81
C SER A 40 15.81 27.09 -11.30
N GLN A 41 14.74 26.88 -10.53
CA GLN A 41 14.79 26.91 -9.07
C GLN A 41 15.24 25.58 -8.43
N THR A 42 15.00 24.43 -9.06
CA THR A 42 15.27 23.12 -8.44
C THR A 42 16.63 22.49 -8.79
N LYS A 43 17.35 23.01 -9.80
CA LYS A 43 18.61 22.42 -10.31
C LYS A 43 19.62 22.02 -9.24
N GLY A 44 19.79 22.84 -8.21
CA GLY A 44 20.79 22.60 -7.16
C GLY A 44 20.36 21.58 -6.09
N PHE A 45 19.06 21.34 -5.90
CA PHE A 45 18.56 20.54 -4.77
C PHE A 45 17.61 19.41 -5.16
N LEU A 46 17.19 19.30 -6.43
CA LEU A 46 16.16 18.35 -6.84
C LEU A 46 16.55 16.89 -6.53
N LEU A 47 17.78 16.50 -6.85
CA LEU A 47 18.26 15.14 -6.63
C LEU A 47 18.40 14.85 -5.12
N GLU A 48 19.09 15.73 -4.40
CA GLU A 48 19.32 15.59 -2.95
C GLU A 48 18.01 15.60 -2.16
N GLY A 49 17.10 16.52 -2.50
CA GLY A 49 15.78 16.64 -1.90
C GLY A 49 14.91 15.41 -2.17
N THR A 50 14.90 14.91 -3.41
CA THR A 50 14.18 13.66 -3.75
C THR A 50 14.75 12.48 -2.97
N LEU A 51 16.08 12.30 -2.97
CA LEU A 51 16.72 11.19 -2.26
C LEU A 51 16.46 11.24 -0.75
N LEU A 52 16.59 12.42 -0.15
CA LEU A 52 16.31 12.62 1.27
C LEU A 52 14.85 12.31 1.60
N PHE A 53 13.91 12.84 0.80
CA PHE A 53 12.48 12.61 1.00
C PHE A 53 12.14 11.11 0.87
N THR A 54 12.60 10.47 -0.20
CA THR A 54 12.37 9.05 -0.45
C THR A 54 12.98 8.17 0.64
N ALA A 55 14.16 8.51 1.17
CA ALA A 55 14.78 7.78 2.28
C ALA A 55 13.97 7.90 3.58
N ILE A 56 13.45 9.09 3.87
CA ILE A 56 12.55 9.32 5.02
C ILE A 56 11.26 8.50 4.84
N CYS A 57 10.62 8.57 3.69
CA CYS A 57 9.41 7.78 3.40
C CYS A 57 9.67 6.28 3.55
N ALA A 58 10.75 5.75 2.98
CA ALA A 58 11.11 4.34 3.11
C ALA A 58 11.26 3.92 4.58
N SER A 59 11.94 4.75 5.39
CA SER A 59 12.15 4.50 6.82
C SER A 59 10.84 4.54 7.63
N VAL A 60 9.98 5.52 7.36
CA VAL A 60 8.69 5.68 8.03
C VAL A 60 7.73 4.55 7.64
N PHE A 61 7.61 4.23 6.35
CA PHE A 61 6.72 3.17 5.86
C PHE A 61 7.13 1.79 6.39
N ALA A 62 8.45 1.53 6.49
CA ALA A 62 8.96 0.32 7.12
C ALA A 62 8.61 0.27 8.62
N SER A 63 8.73 1.39 9.34
CA SER A 63 8.42 1.50 10.77
C SER A 63 6.94 1.28 11.07
N PHE A 64 6.05 1.83 10.23
CA PHE A 64 4.60 1.62 10.32
C PHE A 64 4.16 0.24 9.82
N ARG A 65 5.07 -0.58 9.29
CA ARG A 65 4.81 -1.94 8.81
C ARG A 65 3.62 -2.01 7.85
N LEU A 66 3.49 -1.02 6.95
CA LEU A 66 2.41 -0.95 5.94
C LEU A 66 2.29 -2.25 5.10
N TYR A 67 3.37 -3.03 5.02
CA TYR A 67 3.45 -4.23 4.20
C TYR A 67 3.11 -5.54 4.94
N ARG A 68 2.87 -5.51 6.26
CA ARG A 68 2.83 -6.75 7.09
C ARG A 68 1.43 -7.37 7.25
N GLY A 69 0.39 -6.84 6.60
CA GLY A 69 -1.01 -7.26 6.82
C GLY A 69 -1.95 -7.10 5.63
N ILE A 70 -1.43 -7.11 4.39
CA ILE A 70 -2.02 -6.48 3.20
C ILE A 70 -3.46 -6.94 2.83
N TRP A 71 -4.04 -8.03 3.35
CA TRP A 71 -5.32 -8.53 2.78
C TRP A 71 -6.37 -9.11 3.72
N ARG A 72 -6.22 -9.08 5.05
CA ARG A 72 -7.17 -9.85 5.89
C ARG A 72 -8.39 -9.06 6.40
N TYR A 73 -8.26 -7.80 6.86
CA TYR A 73 -9.40 -7.03 7.43
C TYR A 73 -9.21 -5.49 7.44
N ALA A 74 -8.47 -4.88 6.51
CA ALA A 74 -7.97 -3.51 6.68
C ALA A 74 -8.44 -2.57 5.58
N SER A 75 -9.37 -1.66 5.87
CA SER A 75 -9.70 -0.60 4.90
C SER A 75 -9.75 0.80 5.45
N LEU A 76 -10.47 1.02 6.55
CA LEU A 76 -10.41 2.33 7.23
C LEU A 76 -9.11 2.43 8.02
N ASP A 77 -8.74 1.35 8.71
CA ASP A 77 -7.48 1.31 9.46
C ASP A 77 -6.25 1.42 8.56
N ASP A 78 -6.28 0.88 7.34
CA ASP A 78 -5.17 1.00 6.38
C ASP A 78 -5.04 2.45 5.87
N LEU A 79 -6.16 3.10 5.53
CA LEU A 79 -6.15 4.51 5.13
C LEU A 79 -5.66 5.42 6.26
N LEU A 80 -6.07 5.15 7.51
CA LEU A 80 -5.59 5.86 8.68
C LEU A 80 -4.10 5.59 8.94
N ALA A 81 -3.61 4.37 8.72
CA ALA A 81 -2.20 4.04 8.83
C ALA A 81 -1.37 4.80 7.78
N ILE A 82 -1.83 4.85 6.53
CA ILE A 82 -1.20 5.64 5.46
C ILE A 82 -1.23 7.12 5.82
N ALA A 83 -2.37 7.65 6.26
CA ALA A 83 -2.50 9.05 6.66
C ALA A 83 -1.50 9.42 7.76
N LYS A 84 -1.38 8.59 8.80
CA LYS A 84 -0.42 8.80 9.89
C LYS A 84 1.03 8.72 9.38
N ALA A 85 1.35 7.72 8.58
CA ALA A 85 2.69 7.52 8.04
C ALA A 85 3.12 8.67 7.11
N VAL A 86 2.25 9.09 6.18
CA VAL A 86 2.50 10.20 5.27
C VAL A 86 2.63 11.52 6.02
N SER A 87 1.75 11.77 7.00
CA SER A 87 1.82 12.98 7.82
C SER A 87 3.13 13.03 8.62
N LEU A 88 3.55 11.91 9.21
CA LEU A 88 4.82 11.82 9.91
C LEU A 88 6.02 12.01 8.98
N ALA A 89 6.01 11.40 7.79
CA ALA A 89 7.08 11.55 6.81
C ALA A 89 7.24 13.00 6.35
N ILE A 90 6.13 13.69 6.06
CA ILE A 90 6.14 15.11 5.69
C ILE A 90 6.64 15.98 6.85
N LEU A 91 6.23 15.69 8.08
CA LEU A 91 6.70 16.41 9.27
C LEU A 91 8.20 16.24 9.47
N ILE A 92 8.72 15.01 9.42
CA ILE A 92 10.16 14.72 9.53
C ILE A 92 10.92 15.43 8.43
N PHE A 93 10.43 15.37 7.19
CA PHE A 93 11.07 16.05 6.07
C PHE A 93 11.08 17.58 6.21
N ALA A 94 9.98 18.18 6.67
CA ALA A 94 9.91 19.61 6.93
C ALA A 94 10.90 20.05 8.01
N VAL A 95 11.03 19.27 9.09
CA VAL A 95 12.02 19.51 10.15
C VAL A 95 13.45 19.36 9.62
N ALA A 96 13.71 18.32 8.81
CA ALA A 96 15.02 18.12 8.20
C ALA A 96 15.41 19.26 7.27
N LEU A 97 14.49 19.72 6.40
CA LEU A 97 14.73 20.88 5.55
C LEU A 97 14.95 22.16 6.36
N PHE A 98 14.16 22.37 7.42
CA PHE A 98 14.37 23.53 8.29
C PHE A 98 15.77 23.51 8.94
N ALA A 99 16.24 22.35 9.38
CA ALA A 99 17.55 22.21 10.01
C ALA A 99 18.71 22.40 9.02
N ILE A 100 18.59 21.92 7.78
CA ILE A 100 19.67 21.95 6.78
C ILE A 100 19.72 23.29 6.03
N THR A 101 18.56 23.77 5.57
CA THR A 101 18.47 24.88 4.61
C THR A 101 17.64 26.05 5.10
N ARG A 102 17.24 26.06 6.38
CA ARG A 102 16.33 27.07 6.97
C ARG A 102 15.04 27.29 6.18
N LEU A 103 14.64 26.30 5.36
CA LEU A 103 13.44 26.35 4.52
C LEU A 103 13.47 27.43 3.41
N GLU A 104 14.64 27.97 3.05
CA GLU A 104 14.76 29.01 2.02
C GLU A 104 14.71 28.46 0.60
N LEU A 105 15.22 27.25 0.39
CA LEU A 105 15.34 26.63 -0.93
C LEU A 105 14.02 26.03 -1.47
N MET A 106 13.02 25.80 -0.62
CA MET A 106 11.78 25.11 -1.02
C MET A 106 10.53 25.93 -0.71
N PRO A 107 9.62 26.14 -1.69
CA PRO A 107 8.33 26.77 -1.44
C PRO A 107 7.52 25.97 -0.41
N ARG A 108 7.15 26.59 0.71
CA ARG A 108 6.46 25.92 1.83
C ARG A 108 5.13 25.25 1.41
N SER A 109 4.41 25.84 0.45
CA SER A 109 3.17 25.26 -0.08
C SER A 109 3.39 24.02 -0.95
N ALA A 110 4.60 23.74 -1.45
CA ALA A 110 4.91 22.48 -2.11
C ALA A 110 4.77 21.28 -1.15
N LEU A 111 5.03 21.46 0.15
CA LEU A 111 4.86 20.40 1.15
C LEU A 111 3.39 19.97 1.29
N ALA A 112 2.46 20.93 1.25
CA ALA A 112 1.03 20.64 1.30
C ALA A 112 0.55 19.91 0.03
N ILE A 113 1.02 20.34 -1.15
CA ILE A 113 0.74 19.66 -2.42
C ILE A 113 1.31 18.23 -2.39
N ASN A 114 2.55 18.08 -1.90
CA ASN A 114 3.20 16.78 -1.76
C ASN A 114 2.41 15.85 -0.82
N TRP A 115 1.93 16.35 0.31
CA TRP A 115 1.10 15.57 1.24
C TRP A 115 -0.17 15.04 0.55
N LEU A 116 -0.89 15.88 -0.20
CA LEU A 116 -2.08 15.48 -0.94
C LEU A 116 -1.77 14.47 -2.07
N LEU A 117 -0.71 14.73 -2.84
CA LEU A 117 -0.27 13.84 -3.93
C LEU A 117 0.13 12.49 -3.38
N LEU A 118 0.96 12.46 -2.34
CA LEU A 118 1.46 11.23 -1.75
C LEU A 118 0.31 10.41 -1.14
N MET A 119 -0.61 11.05 -0.43
CA MET A 119 -1.83 10.41 0.06
C MET A 119 -2.64 9.77 -1.08
N SER A 120 -2.80 10.48 -2.20
CA SER A 120 -3.56 10.01 -3.35
C SER A 120 -2.84 8.89 -4.11
N MET A 121 -1.52 8.98 -4.28
CA MET A 121 -0.72 7.98 -5.00
C MET A 121 -0.53 6.69 -4.19
N LEU A 122 -0.52 6.76 -2.86
CA LEU A 122 -0.48 5.56 -2.01
C LEU A 122 -1.88 4.99 -1.76
N GLY A 123 -2.85 5.83 -1.42
CA GLY A 123 -4.21 5.42 -1.08
C GLY A 123 -5.06 5.05 -2.29
N GLY A 124 -4.87 5.75 -3.42
CA GLY A 124 -5.65 5.57 -4.65
C GLY A 124 -5.57 4.16 -5.21
N PRO A 125 -4.38 3.60 -5.52
CA PRO A 125 -4.25 2.24 -6.04
C PRO A 125 -4.83 1.18 -5.09
N ARG A 126 -4.67 1.36 -3.77
CA ARG A 126 -5.21 0.45 -2.75
C ARG A 126 -6.73 0.48 -2.74
N LEU A 127 -7.33 1.66 -2.76
CA LEU A 127 -8.78 1.85 -2.79
C LEU A 127 -9.37 1.35 -4.12
N LEU A 128 -8.72 1.63 -5.25
CA LEU A 128 -9.15 1.18 -6.57
C LEU A 128 -9.11 -0.34 -6.68
N TYR A 129 -8.02 -0.98 -6.23
CA TYR A 129 -7.95 -2.44 -6.18
C TYR A 129 -9.07 -3.00 -5.31
N ARG A 130 -9.32 -2.39 -4.15
CA ARG A 130 -10.39 -2.83 -3.26
C ARG A 130 -11.75 -2.70 -3.91
N ILE A 131 -12.09 -1.55 -4.50
CA ILE A 131 -13.39 -1.37 -5.17
C ILE A 131 -13.54 -2.38 -6.30
N ALA A 132 -12.47 -2.66 -7.06
CA ALA A 132 -12.48 -3.67 -8.11
C ALA A 132 -12.69 -5.10 -7.55
N LYS A 133 -12.12 -5.41 -6.38
CA LYS A 133 -12.29 -6.70 -5.69
C LYS A 133 -13.67 -6.85 -5.04
N ASP A 134 -14.11 -5.87 -4.26
CA ASP A 134 -15.37 -5.86 -3.51
C ASP A 134 -16.60 -5.80 -4.46
N ARG A 135 -16.48 -5.18 -5.64
CA ARG A 135 -17.55 -5.18 -6.67
C ARG A 135 -17.58 -6.43 -7.55
N GLY A 136 -16.87 -7.50 -7.19
CA GLY A 136 -17.00 -8.80 -7.84
C GLY A 136 -16.41 -8.92 -9.25
N PHE A 137 -15.65 -7.93 -9.75
CA PHE A 137 -14.98 -8.05 -11.04
C PHE A 137 -13.72 -8.94 -10.99
N PHE A 138 -13.17 -9.19 -9.80
CA PHE A 138 -12.01 -10.05 -9.59
C PHE A 138 -12.31 -11.23 -8.64
N GLY A 139 -13.35 -11.99 -8.94
CA GLY A 139 -13.58 -13.32 -8.34
C GLY A 139 -12.52 -14.39 -8.70
N ILE A 140 -11.43 -14.01 -9.37
CA ILE A 140 -10.45 -14.94 -9.98
C ILE A 140 -9.04 -14.82 -9.36
N VAL A 141 -8.80 -13.85 -8.46
CA VAL A 141 -7.46 -13.64 -7.85
C VAL A 141 -7.36 -14.23 -6.43
N GLU A 142 -8.37 -14.96 -5.98
CA GLU A 142 -8.18 -16.08 -5.05
C GLU A 142 -7.90 -17.38 -5.82
N GLN A 143 -6.78 -17.38 -6.56
CA GLN A 143 -5.99 -18.61 -6.74
C GLN A 143 -5.30 -18.94 -5.41
N GLY A 144 -6.13 -19.33 -4.45
CA GLY A 144 -5.77 -20.16 -3.32
C GLY A 144 -6.68 -21.38 -3.35
N SER A 145 -6.57 -22.16 -4.44
CA SER A 145 -6.98 -23.57 -4.56
C SER A 145 -7.87 -24.11 -3.44
N ASP A 146 -9.19 -24.08 -3.61
CA ASP A 146 -10.07 -25.25 -3.65
C ASP A 146 -11.53 -24.78 -3.73
N GLY A 147 -12.36 -25.40 -4.57
CA GLY A 147 -13.78 -25.06 -4.76
C GLY A 147 -14.65 -25.43 -3.57
N ARG A 148 -14.39 -24.87 -2.40
CA ARG A 148 -15.08 -25.18 -1.15
C ARG A 148 -15.89 -23.98 -0.68
N ILE A 149 -17.20 -24.19 -0.57
CA ILE A 149 -18.13 -23.24 0.03
C ILE A 149 -17.96 -23.31 1.55
N PRO A 150 -17.58 -22.20 2.22
CA PRO A 150 -17.49 -22.19 3.68
C PRO A 150 -18.91 -22.21 4.27
N VAL A 151 -19.26 -23.29 4.95
CA VAL A 151 -20.54 -23.45 5.66
C VAL A 151 -20.24 -23.42 7.16
N LEU A 152 -20.85 -22.48 7.87
CA LEU A 152 -20.81 -22.43 9.33
C LEU A 152 -22.02 -23.21 9.87
N LEU A 153 -21.77 -24.39 10.42
CA LEU A 153 -22.80 -25.19 11.07
C LEU A 153 -22.86 -24.86 12.56
N VAL A 154 -23.98 -24.30 13.02
CA VAL A 154 -24.21 -23.97 14.43
C VAL A 154 -25.13 -25.04 15.03
N GLY A 155 -24.59 -25.85 15.94
CA GLY A 155 -25.26 -27.01 16.54
C GLY A 155 -24.61 -28.33 16.08
N ALA A 156 -23.63 -28.81 16.85
CA ALA A 156 -22.92 -30.06 16.55
C ALA A 156 -23.49 -31.20 17.40
N GLY A 157 -24.60 -31.79 16.94
CA GLY A 157 -25.07 -33.09 17.40
C GLY A 157 -24.58 -34.22 16.50
N ASP A 158 -24.87 -35.48 16.85
CA ASP A 158 -24.43 -36.67 16.11
C ASP A 158 -24.81 -36.66 14.61
N ILE A 159 -25.90 -35.96 14.25
CA ILE A 159 -26.40 -35.80 12.87
C ILE A 159 -25.44 -34.95 12.02
N ALA A 160 -24.82 -33.92 12.60
CA ALA A 160 -23.86 -33.05 11.91
C ALA A 160 -22.56 -33.80 11.57
N ASP A 161 -22.08 -34.64 12.48
CA ASP A 161 -20.86 -35.42 12.28
C ASP A 161 -21.06 -36.50 11.21
N ALA A 162 -22.23 -37.15 11.17
CA ALA A 162 -22.58 -38.10 10.12
C ALA A 162 -22.62 -37.45 8.72
N PHE A 163 -23.22 -36.27 8.58
CA PHE A 163 -23.29 -35.53 7.32
C PHE A 163 -21.90 -35.11 6.79
N LEU A 164 -21.02 -34.62 7.68
CA LEU A 164 -19.65 -34.24 7.32
C LEU A 164 -18.81 -35.45 6.86
N ARG A 165 -19.00 -36.62 7.48
CA ARG A 165 -18.34 -37.87 7.05
C ARG A 165 -18.79 -38.31 5.66
N GLN A 166 -20.04 -38.05 5.29
CA GLN A 166 -20.60 -38.37 3.97
C GLN A 166 -20.08 -37.44 2.88
N GLN A 167 -20.07 -36.13 3.12
CA GLN A 167 -19.53 -35.11 2.19
C GLN A 167 -18.03 -35.28 1.91
N ARG A 168 -17.27 -35.89 2.84
CA ARG A 168 -15.82 -36.09 2.71
C ARG A 168 -15.43 -37.26 1.80
N LYS A 169 -16.38 -38.08 1.33
CA LYS A 169 -16.12 -39.12 0.32
C LYS A 169 -16.31 -38.53 -1.10
N PRO A 170 -15.25 -38.32 -1.89
CA PRO A 170 -15.37 -37.73 -3.21
C PRO A 170 -15.81 -38.82 -4.21
N GLY A 171 -17.04 -38.75 -4.74
CA GLY A 171 -17.37 -39.59 -5.89
C GLY A 171 -18.83 -39.84 -6.26
N GLU A 172 -19.83 -39.57 -5.44
CA GLU A 172 -21.22 -39.89 -5.84
C GLU A 172 -21.97 -38.65 -6.33
N HIS A 173 -21.64 -38.24 -7.56
CA HIS A 173 -22.68 -37.70 -8.43
C HIS A 173 -23.62 -38.86 -8.77
N TYR A 174 -24.90 -38.77 -8.39
CA TYR A 174 -26.01 -38.53 -9.32
C TYR A 174 -27.38 -38.98 -8.78
N ARG A 175 -28.40 -38.25 -9.26
CA ARG A 175 -29.84 -38.55 -9.46
C ARG A 175 -30.78 -38.62 -8.27
#